data_AF-C5RD38-F1
#
_entry.id   AF-C5RD38-F1
#
_cell.length_a   1.000
_cell.length_b   1.000
_cell.length_c   1.000
_cell.angle_alpha   90.00
_cell.angle_beta   90.00
_cell.angle_gamma   90.00
#
_symmetry.space_group_name_H-M   'P 1'
#
loop_
_entity.id
_entity.type
_entity.pdbx_description
1 polymer ?
#
loop_
_entity_poly.entity_id
_entity_poly.type
_entity_poly.pdbx_seq_one_letter_code
_entity_poly.pdbx_strand_id
1 'polypeptide(L)'
;MHLFSKKIFIYSGITLSLISGGIVLNSGLTYLNAATVQADSNTNSQLVNLLDPTGLASTHLLASNFYLKNYQSNQYLSNESNSPAITNQPGADSQSLWTGNYITSGHYQLTNNNNQQLLTGNGYSKIGFSEKTEDKNVTDNQWELQSVPASEVNGQKNIYLIKNADTDHYLAQDGSQTSVISSTNHNKSAYWELDPQTIDNVARVFTTDGFKSLSHDEQTGLFNYTSATSSRSAQMRGVLKGIATDEFFSESASNQAAALRKVLSNGGSPEVNRDVNADASGYSTTYKLSKSKKTTYAEYSTDGSVKGYRTAVTLNNSLTRQPQQTINVYTTSADEAEQVAKAYAVIPYEFRQYITNIFQTNNSANTFNTGKDMMAIRMNFLPKNGQIAMTGAHELGHSLSFNDANSDDYSHTQAWTDAVKADADAVSDYGSSNNDEGFAEFTQLVISSLGNPYDIQAIQTMYPHRWVAFETYFNSLNGDGALEKLYSPVSTPFN
;
A
#
# COMPACT_ATOMS: atom_id res chain seq x y z
N MET A 1 37.16 10.14 -28.31
CA MET A 1 36.79 8.76 -27.91
C MET A 1 35.94 8.18 -29.04
N HIS A 2 36.46 7.20 -29.78
CA HIS A 2 35.77 6.59 -30.92
C HIS A 2 34.72 5.58 -30.45
N LEU A 3 33.49 5.72 -30.91
CA LEU A 3 32.40 4.75 -30.69
C LEU A 3 32.35 3.79 -31.88
N PHE A 4 32.68 2.52 -31.62
CA PHE A 4 32.37 1.42 -32.54
C PHE A 4 30.94 0.91 -32.28
N SER A 5 30.27 0.63 -33.39
CA SER A 5 28.93 0.08 -33.56
C SER A 5 28.42 -0.87 -32.46
N LYS A 6 27.31 -0.50 -31.80
CA LYS A 6 26.25 -1.42 -31.36
C LYS A 6 24.90 -0.77 -31.63
N LYS A 7 24.00 -1.47 -32.33
CA LYS A 7 22.61 -1.04 -32.52
C LYS A 7 21.94 -0.96 -31.15
N ILE A 8 21.38 0.20 -30.81
CA ILE A 8 20.51 0.37 -29.64
C ILE A 8 19.09 0.09 -30.12
N PHE A 9 18.44 -0.93 -29.56
CA PHE A 9 17.00 -1.14 -29.71
C PHE A 9 16.30 -0.32 -28.64
N ILE A 10 15.50 0.67 -29.05
CA ILE A 10 14.68 1.50 -28.15
C ILE A 10 13.27 0.91 -28.19
N TYR A 11 12.78 0.41 -27.05
CA TYR A 11 11.38 0.03 -26.86
C TYR A 11 10.52 1.29 -26.66
N SER A 12 9.28 1.27 -27.13
CA SER A 12 8.30 2.33 -26.91
C SER A 12 8.05 2.54 -25.42
N GLY A 13 8.31 3.75 -24.91
CA GLY A 13 8.08 4.13 -23.50
C GLY A 13 9.28 4.76 -22.78
N ILE A 14 10.48 4.71 -23.35
CA ILE A 14 11.70 5.27 -22.73
C ILE A 14 11.97 6.68 -23.26
N THR A 15 11.96 7.68 -22.37
CA THR A 15 12.38 9.05 -22.71
C THR A 15 13.89 9.20 -22.47
N LEU A 16 14.65 9.45 -23.53
CA LEU A 16 16.09 9.72 -23.47
C LEU A 16 16.31 11.22 -23.26
N SER A 17 16.86 11.60 -22.10
CA SER A 17 17.35 12.97 -21.87
C SER A 17 18.87 12.99 -21.94
N LEU A 18 19.41 13.76 -22.88
CA LEU A 18 20.85 14.01 -23.01
C LEU A 18 21.24 15.16 -22.08
N ILE A 19 21.98 14.85 -21.02
CA ILE A 19 22.61 15.86 -20.16
C ILE A 19 24.12 15.77 -20.41
N SER A 20 24.82 16.92 -20.42
CA SER A 20 26.26 17.00 -20.66
C SER A 20 27.04 16.22 -19.59
N GLY A 21 27.35 14.95 -19.89
CA GLY A 21 28.14 14.08 -19.01
C GLY A 21 27.73 12.60 -19.01
N GLY A 22 26.56 12.21 -19.51
CA GLY A 22 26.14 10.80 -19.55
C GLY A 22 24.69 10.57 -19.94
N ILE A 23 24.36 9.33 -20.32
CA ILE A 23 23.00 8.88 -20.60
C ILE A 23 22.40 8.34 -19.29
N VAL A 24 21.27 8.89 -18.84
CA VAL A 24 20.48 8.38 -17.72
C VAL A 24 19.23 7.71 -18.29
N LEU A 25 18.97 6.46 -17.91
CA LEU A 25 17.74 5.74 -18.22
C LEU A 25 16.72 6.02 -17.12
N ASN A 26 15.65 6.76 -17.44
CA ASN A 26 14.50 6.91 -16.56
C ASN A 26 13.46 5.84 -16.89
N SER A 27 13.39 4.79 -16.08
CA SER A 27 12.13 4.08 -15.84
C SER A 27 11.32 4.95 -14.88
N GLY A 28 10.01 5.11 -15.08
CA GLY A 28 9.10 5.90 -14.21
C GLY A 28 8.95 5.39 -12.77
N LEU A 29 9.92 4.64 -12.26
CA LEU A 29 10.08 4.19 -10.89
C LEU A 29 11.47 4.67 -10.45
N THR A 30 11.51 5.76 -9.68
CA THR A 30 12.74 6.23 -9.05
C THR A 30 13.12 5.23 -7.97
N TYR A 31 14.08 4.36 -8.27
CA TYR A 31 14.70 3.45 -7.30
C TYR A 31 15.36 4.27 -6.19
N LEU A 32 15.01 3.95 -4.95
CA LEU A 32 15.49 4.66 -3.75
C LEU A 32 16.97 4.41 -3.54
N ASN A 33 17.71 5.49 -3.33
CA ASN A 33 19.10 5.43 -2.89
C ASN A 33 19.17 6.11 -1.53
N ALA A 34 19.06 5.34 -0.44
CA ALA A 34 19.38 5.80 0.92
C ALA A 34 20.90 6.02 1.13
N ALA A 35 21.70 5.87 0.06
CA ALA A 35 23.14 5.97 0.14
C ALA A 35 23.58 7.41 0.49
N THR A 36 24.23 7.51 1.66
CA THR A 36 25.04 8.64 2.15
C THR A 36 24.29 9.93 2.49
N VAL A 37 23.51 9.89 3.58
CA VAL A 37 23.29 11.11 4.38
C VAL A 37 24.55 11.36 5.22
N GLN A 38 25.53 12.07 4.64
CA GLN A 38 26.61 12.67 5.42
C GLN A 38 26.10 13.93 6.14
N ALA A 39 26.38 14.00 7.44
CA ALA A 39 25.95 15.08 8.32
C ALA A 39 26.69 16.40 8.02
N ASP A 40 26.22 17.17 7.04
CA ASP A 40 26.42 18.62 6.94
C ASP A 40 25.43 19.43 7.80
N SER A 41 25.87 20.57 8.32
CA SER A 41 25.32 21.30 9.49
C SER A 41 23.87 21.87 9.46
N ASN A 42 23.01 21.53 8.50
CA ASN A 42 21.58 21.94 8.48
C ASN A 42 20.65 20.76 8.83
N THR A 43 20.35 20.59 10.11
CA THR A 43 19.53 19.49 10.65
C THR A 43 18.18 19.33 9.96
N ASN A 44 17.43 20.41 9.68
CA ASN A 44 16.07 20.29 9.13
C ASN A 44 16.07 19.78 7.67
N SER A 45 16.98 20.25 6.82
CA SER A 45 17.08 19.76 5.44
C SER A 45 17.54 18.30 5.35
N GLN A 46 18.34 17.84 6.30
CA GLN A 46 18.74 16.42 6.38
C GLN A 46 17.59 15.54 6.84
N LEU A 47 16.81 16.03 7.80
CA LEU A 47 15.60 15.35 8.25
C LEU A 47 14.59 15.22 7.12
N VAL A 48 14.37 16.27 6.33
CA VAL A 48 13.51 16.18 5.15
C VAL A 48 14.06 15.17 4.14
N ASN A 49 15.35 15.22 3.81
CA ASN A 49 15.93 14.25 2.86
C ASN A 49 15.91 12.80 3.37
N LEU A 50 15.99 12.61 4.69
CA LEU A 50 15.88 11.30 5.33
C LEU A 50 14.44 10.80 5.36
N LEU A 51 13.49 11.65 5.73
CA LEU A 51 12.09 11.27 6.00
C LEU A 51 11.20 11.37 4.76
N ASP A 52 11.54 12.22 3.80
CA ASP A 52 10.88 12.42 2.51
C ASP A 52 11.91 12.36 1.35
N PRO A 53 12.45 11.16 1.06
CA PRO A 53 13.48 11.01 0.03
C PRO A 53 12.95 11.28 -1.39
N THR A 54 11.65 11.04 -1.65
CA THR A 54 11.03 11.06 -2.99
C THR A 54 10.19 12.30 -3.28
N GLY A 55 9.92 13.15 -2.28
CA GLY A 55 8.92 14.22 -2.39
C GLY A 55 7.48 13.74 -2.22
N LEU A 56 7.28 12.45 -1.90
CA LEU A 56 5.97 11.87 -1.59
C LEU A 56 5.68 11.97 -0.10
N ALA A 57 4.43 12.22 0.27
CA ALA A 57 4.06 12.33 1.68
C ALA A 57 4.41 11.03 2.42
N SER A 58 5.41 11.12 3.30
CA SER A 58 5.91 10.00 4.09
C SER A 58 5.31 10.05 5.49
N THR A 59 4.85 8.91 5.98
CA THR A 59 4.31 8.85 7.35
C THR A 59 5.38 9.13 8.42
N HIS A 60 6.68 9.03 8.12
CA HIS A 60 7.73 9.41 9.08
C HIS A 60 7.79 10.91 9.31
N LEU A 61 7.60 11.69 8.24
CA LEU A 61 7.51 13.13 8.34
C LEU A 61 6.25 13.53 9.13
N LEU A 62 5.12 12.87 8.87
CA LEU A 62 3.86 13.12 9.56
C LEU A 62 3.87 12.71 11.04
N ALA A 63 4.56 11.63 11.41
CA ALA A 63 4.61 11.19 12.82
C ALA A 63 5.60 12.00 13.67
N SER A 64 6.52 12.72 13.03
CA SER A 64 7.41 13.66 13.70
C SER A 64 6.67 14.95 14.07
N ASN A 65 7.22 15.75 15.00
CA ASN A 65 6.69 17.09 15.21
C ASN A 65 7.21 18.04 14.13
N PHE A 66 6.31 18.75 13.47
CA PHE A 66 6.64 19.71 12.42
C PHE A 66 5.86 21.01 12.58
N TYR A 67 6.40 22.08 12.02
CA TYR A 67 5.62 23.29 11.77
C TYR A 67 4.95 23.19 10.40
N LEU A 68 3.73 23.70 10.29
CA LEU A 68 3.05 23.91 9.01
C LEU A 68 3.35 25.32 8.54
N LYS A 69 4.24 25.45 7.56
CA LYS A 69 4.69 26.75 7.05
C LYS A 69 4.13 26.97 5.64
N ASN A 70 3.39 28.06 5.45
CA ASN A 70 2.84 28.40 4.15
C ASN A 70 3.96 28.78 3.17
N TYR A 71 3.97 28.14 2.00
CA TYR A 71 5.02 28.31 1.00
C TYR A 71 5.09 29.75 0.44
N GLN A 72 3.94 30.41 0.26
CA GLN A 72 3.89 31.74 -0.35
C GLN A 72 4.32 32.84 0.63
N SER A 73 3.82 32.80 1.86
CA SER A 73 4.02 33.86 2.84
C SER A 73 5.21 33.62 3.77
N ASN A 74 5.75 32.40 3.84
CA ASN A 74 6.71 31.96 4.86
C ASN A 74 6.21 32.15 6.30
N GLN A 75 4.88 32.14 6.48
CA GLN A 75 4.25 32.22 7.79
C GLN A 75 3.78 30.85 8.26
N TYR A 76 3.52 30.70 9.55
CA TYR A 76 3.29 29.44 10.22
C TYR A 76 1.85 29.33 10.69
N LEU A 77 1.26 28.14 10.54
CA LEU A 77 -0.01 27.82 11.18
C LEU A 77 0.22 27.55 12.66
N SER A 78 -0.49 28.31 13.48
CA SER A 78 -0.48 28.23 14.93
C SER A 78 -1.89 28.11 15.49
N ASN A 79 -1.97 27.83 16.77
CA ASN A 79 -3.19 27.86 17.54
C ASN A 79 -3.13 28.99 18.57
N GLU A 80 -3.71 30.12 18.22
CA GLU A 80 -3.83 31.25 19.13
C GLU A 80 -5.24 31.28 19.71
N SER A 81 -5.35 31.21 21.04
CA SER A 81 -6.63 31.28 21.77
C SER A 81 -7.68 30.25 21.29
N ASN A 82 -7.26 29.00 21.05
CA ASN A 82 -8.11 27.91 20.54
C ASN A 82 -8.70 28.20 19.15
N SER A 83 -7.98 28.95 18.31
CA SER A 83 -8.37 29.22 16.92
C SER A 83 -7.17 29.10 15.97
N PRO A 84 -7.36 28.52 14.77
CA PRO A 84 -6.32 28.49 13.75
C PRO A 84 -5.90 29.92 13.36
N ALA A 85 -4.62 30.22 13.51
CA ALA A 85 -4.05 31.54 13.27
C ALA A 85 -2.78 31.43 12.42
N ILE A 86 -2.40 32.54 11.77
CA ILE A 86 -1.13 32.64 11.05
C ILE A 86 -0.17 33.54 11.81
N THR A 87 1.06 33.06 11.99
CA THR A 87 2.13 33.80 12.69
C THR A 87 3.37 33.96 11.81
N ASN A 88 4.11 35.07 12.00
CA ASN A 88 5.36 35.31 11.27
C ASN A 88 6.55 34.48 11.77
N GLN A 89 6.42 33.89 12.96
CA GLN A 89 7.43 33.02 13.57
C GLN A 89 6.74 31.81 14.19
N PRO A 90 7.39 30.64 14.20
CA PRO A 90 6.88 29.50 14.93
C PRO A 90 6.85 29.87 16.42
N GLY A 91 5.71 29.66 17.09
CA GLY A 91 5.62 29.82 18.53
C GLY A 91 6.60 28.86 19.22
N ALA A 92 7.25 29.31 20.29
CA ALA A 92 8.22 28.50 21.05
C ALA A 92 7.57 27.36 21.86
N ASP A 93 6.27 27.14 21.69
CA ASP A 93 5.42 26.26 22.47
C ASP A 93 4.64 25.28 21.58
N SER A 94 3.95 24.35 22.23
CA SER A 94 3.20 23.26 21.60
C SER A 94 2.01 23.71 20.72
N GLN A 95 1.74 25.01 20.65
CA GLN A 95 0.64 25.61 19.88
C GLN A 95 0.92 25.65 18.37
N SER A 96 2.20 25.72 17.99
CA SER A 96 2.61 25.74 16.58
C SER A 96 3.11 24.39 16.08
N LEU A 97 3.41 23.45 16.98
CA LEU A 97 3.90 22.10 16.64
C LEU A 97 2.73 21.18 16.31
N TRP A 98 2.82 20.53 15.15
CA TRP A 98 1.81 19.62 14.60
C TRP A 98 2.36 18.20 14.51
N THR A 99 1.45 17.23 14.58
CA THR A 99 1.68 15.81 14.29
C THR A 99 0.51 15.29 13.46
N GLY A 100 0.81 14.45 12.47
CA GLY A 100 -0.14 13.70 11.68
C GLY A 100 -0.33 12.28 12.22
N ASN A 101 -1.55 11.95 12.62
CA ASN A 101 -1.93 10.63 13.11
C ASN A 101 -2.65 9.86 12.01
N TYR A 102 -2.15 8.68 11.65
CA TYR A 102 -2.80 7.79 10.68
C TYR A 102 -4.19 7.34 11.16
N ILE A 103 -5.18 7.36 10.28
CA ILE A 103 -6.56 6.88 10.55
C ILE A 103 -6.89 5.69 9.66
N THR A 104 -6.91 5.91 8.36
CA THR A 104 -7.21 4.92 7.32
C THR A 104 -6.36 5.22 6.10
N SER A 105 -6.31 4.32 5.12
CA SER A 105 -5.37 4.38 4.00
C SER A 105 -5.41 5.73 3.28
N GLY A 106 -4.27 6.42 3.24
CA GLY A 106 -4.13 7.77 2.67
C GLY A 106 -4.62 8.95 3.53
N HIS A 107 -5.20 8.69 4.71
CA HIS A 107 -5.91 9.69 5.51
C HIS A 107 -5.36 9.85 6.94
N TYR A 108 -5.27 11.10 7.37
CA TYR A 108 -4.64 11.50 8.64
C TYR A 108 -5.47 12.51 9.42
N GLN A 109 -5.25 12.55 10.72
CA GLN A 109 -5.67 13.64 11.58
C GLN A 109 -4.48 14.51 11.94
N LEU A 110 -4.60 15.83 11.76
CA LEU A 110 -3.59 16.80 12.15
C LEU A 110 -3.92 17.32 13.55
N THR A 111 -3.00 17.13 14.50
CA THR A 111 -3.19 17.55 15.89
C THR A 111 -2.04 18.42 16.36
N ASN A 112 -2.32 19.35 17.28
CA ASN A 112 -1.30 20.12 17.99
C ASN A 112 -1.41 19.92 19.53
N ASN A 113 -0.56 20.61 20.29
CA ASN A 113 -0.55 20.62 21.75
C ASN A 113 -0.49 19.22 22.41
N ASN A 114 0.50 18.40 22.06
CA ASN A 114 0.64 17.02 22.55
C ASN A 114 -0.62 16.14 22.28
N ASN A 115 -1.20 16.25 21.08
CA ASN A 115 -2.37 15.48 20.62
C ASN A 115 -3.70 15.84 21.34
N GLN A 116 -3.87 17.08 21.80
CA GLN A 116 -5.07 17.48 22.54
C GLN A 116 -6.11 18.24 21.71
N GLN A 117 -5.70 18.85 20.61
CA GLN A 117 -6.60 19.60 19.72
C GLN A 117 -6.44 19.13 18.28
N LEU A 118 -7.57 18.85 17.66
CA LEU A 118 -7.68 18.32 16.29
C LEU A 118 -8.02 19.46 15.33
N LEU A 119 -7.27 19.57 14.24
CA LEU A 119 -7.60 20.49 13.14
C LEU A 119 -8.85 19.98 12.41
N THR A 120 -9.89 20.81 12.41
CA THR A 120 -11.20 20.48 11.84
C THR A 120 -11.54 21.35 10.64
N GLY A 121 -12.26 20.77 9.68
CA GLY A 121 -12.81 21.46 8.53
C GLY A 121 -14.34 21.35 8.55
N ASN A 122 -15.01 22.11 9.42
CA ASN A 122 -16.47 22.05 9.56
C ASN A 122 -17.15 22.83 8.42
N GLY A 123 -17.28 22.19 7.26
CA GLY A 123 -17.98 22.71 6.09
C GLY A 123 -17.18 23.73 5.27
N TYR A 124 -17.72 24.05 4.09
CA TYR A 124 -17.11 24.74 2.94
C TYR A 124 -16.36 26.09 3.21
N SER A 125 -16.31 26.62 4.43
CA SER A 125 -15.74 27.95 4.69
C SER A 125 -14.92 28.16 5.97
N LYS A 126 -14.94 27.25 6.97
CA LYS A 126 -14.23 27.49 8.25
C LYS A 126 -13.37 26.32 8.69
N ILE A 127 -12.09 26.60 8.91
CA ILE A 127 -11.14 25.74 9.61
C ILE A 127 -11.22 26.08 11.10
N GLY A 128 -11.24 25.08 11.97
CA GLY A 128 -11.37 25.26 13.41
C GLY A 128 -10.65 24.18 14.21
N PHE A 129 -10.90 24.14 15.52
CA PHE A 129 -10.44 23.07 16.41
C PHE A 129 -11.62 22.40 17.11
N SER A 130 -11.52 21.08 17.32
CA SER A 130 -12.36 20.38 18.30
C SER A 130 -11.56 20.09 19.58
N GLU A 131 -12.23 20.23 20.73
CA GLU A 131 -11.66 19.87 22.03
C GLU A 131 -11.82 18.37 22.28
N LYS A 132 -10.69 17.66 22.42
CA LYS A 132 -10.51 16.24 22.81
C LYS A 132 -10.61 15.17 21.73
N THR A 133 -9.58 14.33 21.72
CA THR A 133 -9.39 13.06 20.97
C THR A 133 -10.20 11.87 21.53
N GLU A 134 -11.09 12.08 22.51
CA GLU A 134 -11.98 11.01 23.03
C GLU A 134 -13.09 10.64 22.03
N ASP A 135 -13.32 11.49 21.03
CA ASP A 135 -14.16 11.25 19.87
C ASP A 135 -13.44 10.39 18.81
N LYS A 136 -12.87 9.26 19.23
CA LYS A 136 -12.19 8.26 18.38
C LYS A 136 -13.08 7.66 17.26
N ASN A 137 -14.34 8.07 17.20
CA ASN A 137 -15.33 7.66 16.20
C ASN A 137 -15.66 8.77 15.18
N VAL A 138 -15.02 9.93 15.24
CA VAL A 138 -15.32 11.00 14.28
C VAL A 138 -14.53 10.74 13.01
N THR A 139 -15.22 10.11 12.05
CA THR A 139 -14.81 9.99 10.64
C THR A 139 -14.69 11.35 9.95
N ASP A 140 -15.29 12.39 10.52
CA ASP A 140 -15.22 13.76 10.03
C ASP A 140 -13.84 14.36 10.42
N ASN A 141 -13.18 15.10 9.53
CA ASN A 141 -11.83 15.71 9.74
C ASN A 141 -10.63 14.82 9.40
N GLN A 142 -10.78 14.04 8.33
CA GLN A 142 -9.67 13.35 7.69
C GLN A 142 -8.99 14.26 6.66
N TRP A 143 -7.66 14.24 6.67
CA TRP A 143 -6.80 15.01 5.79
C TRP A 143 -5.95 14.08 4.93
N GLU A 144 -5.89 14.39 3.65
CA GLU A 144 -5.01 13.77 2.66
C GLU A 144 -3.87 14.74 2.35
N LEU A 145 -2.63 14.25 2.29
CA LEU A 145 -1.50 15.02 1.79
C LEU A 145 -1.26 14.68 0.31
N GLN A 146 -1.27 15.71 -0.53
CA GLN A 146 -0.96 15.58 -1.94
C GLN A 146 0.34 16.32 -2.25
N SER A 147 1.32 15.62 -2.83
CA SER A 147 2.60 16.22 -3.22
C SER A 147 2.41 17.30 -4.26
N VAL A 148 3.07 18.45 -4.07
CA VAL A 148 3.12 19.50 -5.07
C VAL A 148 4.24 19.19 -6.08
N PRO A 149 4.01 19.30 -7.40
CA PRO A 149 5.05 19.04 -8.39
C PRO A 149 6.30 19.88 -8.14
N ALA A 150 7.48 19.24 -8.19
CA ALA A 150 8.76 19.91 -7.95
C ALA A 150 8.98 21.16 -8.84
N SER A 151 8.40 21.17 -10.05
CA SER A 151 8.42 22.31 -10.97
C SER A 151 7.71 23.56 -10.44
N GLU A 152 6.76 23.41 -9.51
CA GLU A 152 5.97 24.52 -8.95
C GLU A 152 6.58 25.11 -7.67
N VAL A 153 7.46 24.34 -7.02
CA VAL A 153 8.06 24.66 -5.71
C VAL A 153 9.59 24.73 -5.76
N ASN A 154 10.17 25.00 -6.93
CA ASN A 154 11.62 25.16 -7.14
C ASN A 154 12.44 23.93 -6.66
N GLY A 155 11.90 22.72 -6.82
CA GLY A 155 12.58 21.49 -6.41
C GLY A 155 12.59 21.23 -4.90
N GLN A 156 11.92 22.06 -4.09
CA GLN A 156 11.75 21.79 -2.66
C GLN A 156 10.90 20.53 -2.48
N LYS A 157 11.37 19.62 -1.63
CA LYS A 157 10.60 18.44 -1.17
C LYS A 157 9.63 18.91 -0.07
N ASN A 158 8.96 18.03 0.67
CA ASN A 158 8.12 18.37 1.82
C ASN A 158 7.04 19.47 1.66
N ILE A 159 6.69 19.87 0.43
CA ILE A 159 5.60 20.80 0.14
C ILE A 159 4.37 20.01 -0.31
N TYR A 160 3.27 20.20 0.40
CA TYR A 160 2.04 19.47 0.19
C TYR A 160 0.83 20.39 0.12
N LEU A 161 -0.16 19.95 -0.64
CA LEU A 161 -1.55 20.34 -0.46
C LEU A 161 -2.12 19.46 0.66
N ILE A 162 -2.88 20.07 1.57
CA ILE A 162 -3.56 19.36 2.66
C ILE A 162 -5.06 19.42 2.35
N LYS A 163 -5.60 18.32 1.83
CA LYS A 163 -6.97 18.21 1.32
C LYS A 163 -7.86 17.55 2.37
N ASN A 164 -9.04 18.10 2.61
CA ASN A 164 -10.04 17.51 3.49
C ASN A 164 -10.80 16.41 2.72
N ALA A 165 -10.85 15.20 3.27
CA ALA A 165 -11.43 14.03 2.62
C ALA A 165 -12.95 14.14 2.41
N ASP A 166 -13.65 14.86 3.29
CA ASP A 166 -15.11 14.94 3.29
C ASP A 166 -15.64 16.03 2.34
N THR A 167 -14.85 17.08 2.11
CA THR A 167 -15.28 18.28 1.36
C THR A 167 -14.53 18.50 0.05
N ASP A 168 -13.46 17.75 -0.22
CA ASP A 168 -12.52 17.96 -1.31
C ASP A 168 -11.81 19.33 -1.32
N HIS A 169 -11.94 20.12 -0.24
CA HIS A 169 -11.31 21.43 -0.11
C HIS A 169 -9.91 21.35 0.50
N TYR A 170 -9.07 22.32 0.18
CA TYR A 170 -7.71 22.45 0.70
C TYR A 170 -7.66 23.39 1.90
N LEU A 171 -6.79 23.08 2.85
CA LEU A 171 -6.31 24.02 3.85
C LEU A 171 -5.51 25.12 3.13
N ALA A 172 -5.97 26.36 3.21
CA ALA A 172 -5.30 27.49 2.57
C ALA A 172 -5.19 28.69 3.50
N GLN A 173 -4.21 29.53 3.25
CA GLN A 173 -4.11 30.83 3.88
C GLN A 173 -5.09 31.82 3.22
N ASP A 174 -5.73 32.67 4.03
CA ASP A 174 -6.58 33.74 3.53
C ASP A 174 -5.78 34.85 2.81
N GLY A 175 -6.48 35.69 2.04
CA GLY A 175 -5.86 36.77 1.29
C GLY A 175 -5.24 37.88 2.17
N SER A 176 -5.70 38.01 3.42
CA SER A 176 -5.13 38.93 4.42
C SER A 176 -3.92 38.37 5.15
N GLN A 177 -3.57 37.11 4.93
CA GLN A 177 -2.45 36.42 5.56
C GLN A 177 -2.51 36.36 7.09
N THR A 178 -3.72 36.31 7.63
CA THR A 178 -4.02 36.36 9.07
C THR A 178 -4.70 35.10 9.57
N SER A 179 -5.37 34.37 8.70
CA SER A 179 -6.13 33.17 9.07
C SER A 179 -6.00 32.07 8.02
N VAL A 180 -6.50 30.89 8.38
CA VAL A 180 -6.65 29.76 7.44
C VAL A 180 -8.12 29.53 7.09
N ILE A 181 -8.34 29.15 5.84
CA ILE A 181 -9.64 28.94 5.23
C ILE A 181 -9.69 27.58 4.53
N SER A 182 -10.92 27.10 4.34
CA SER A 182 -11.21 25.99 3.43
C SER A 182 -11.36 26.55 2.01
N SER A 183 -10.61 26.02 1.05
CA SER A 183 -10.50 26.57 -0.30
C SER A 183 -10.65 25.47 -1.36
N THR A 184 -11.41 25.73 -2.42
CA THR A 184 -11.41 24.89 -3.63
C THR A 184 -10.17 25.10 -4.50
N ASN A 185 -9.42 26.18 -4.28
CA ASN A 185 -8.23 26.52 -5.06
C ASN A 185 -6.99 25.83 -4.47
N HIS A 186 -6.18 25.23 -5.35
CA HIS A 186 -4.90 24.61 -5.05
C HIS A 186 -3.71 25.50 -5.48
N ASN A 187 -3.82 26.81 -5.35
CA ASN A 187 -2.71 27.72 -5.67
C ASN A 187 -1.71 27.82 -4.50
N LYS A 188 -0.66 28.66 -4.65
CA LYS A 188 0.42 28.77 -3.65
C LYS A 188 -0.02 29.13 -2.23
N SER A 189 -1.21 29.71 -2.02
CA SER A 189 -1.74 29.94 -0.67
C SER A 189 -2.21 28.64 0.01
N ALA A 190 -2.40 27.55 -0.73
CA ALA A 190 -2.71 26.22 -0.21
C ALA A 190 -1.48 25.31 -0.09
N TYR A 191 -0.28 25.78 -0.45
CA TYR A 191 0.96 25.00 -0.38
C TYR A 191 1.56 25.13 1.01
N TRP A 192 1.73 23.99 1.69
CA TRP A 192 2.28 23.90 3.04
C TRP A 192 3.56 23.09 3.06
N GLU A 193 4.62 23.71 3.57
CA GLU A 193 5.85 23.06 3.97
C GLU A 193 5.64 22.38 5.32
N LEU A 194 5.92 21.07 5.39
CA LEU A 194 6.08 20.35 6.64
C LEU A 194 7.53 20.53 7.11
N ASP A 195 7.79 21.49 8.00
CA ASP A 195 9.13 21.83 8.52
C ASP A 195 9.43 21.05 9.82
N PRO A 196 10.17 19.92 9.77
CA PRO A 196 10.36 19.03 10.91
C PRO A 196 11.25 19.66 11.99
N GLN A 197 10.82 19.55 13.26
CA GLN A 197 11.51 20.13 14.41
C GLN A 197 12.17 19.09 15.31
N THR A 198 11.52 17.94 15.49
CA THR A 198 12.07 16.85 16.30
C THR A 198 11.94 15.54 15.56
N ILE A 199 12.98 14.72 15.64
CA ILE A 199 12.95 13.33 15.20
C ILE A 199 12.19 12.54 16.25
N ASP A 200 11.07 11.91 15.89
CA ASP A 200 10.46 10.92 16.79
C ASP A 200 11.43 9.73 16.98
N ASN A 201 11.23 8.91 18.03
CA ASN A 201 12.14 7.79 18.28
C ASN A 201 12.20 6.79 17.11
N VAL A 202 11.12 6.60 16.35
CA VAL A 202 11.12 5.74 15.15
C VAL A 202 12.03 6.33 14.09
N ALA A 203 11.88 7.62 13.79
CA ALA A 203 12.74 8.32 12.84
C ALA A 203 14.20 8.36 13.32
N ARG A 204 14.45 8.39 14.64
CA ARG A 204 15.79 8.35 15.23
C ARG A 204 16.47 7.01 14.96
N VAL A 205 15.73 5.90 14.86
CA VAL A 205 16.29 4.58 14.50
C VAL A 205 17.11 4.66 13.21
N PHE A 206 16.62 5.36 12.18
CA PHE A 206 17.29 5.46 10.87
C PHE A 206 18.61 6.25 10.90
N THR A 207 18.93 6.87 12.03
CA THR A 207 20.20 7.58 12.25
C THR A 207 21.22 6.77 13.03
N THR A 208 20.82 5.65 13.62
CA THR A 208 21.67 4.82 14.49
C THR A 208 22.76 4.08 13.71
N ASP A 209 23.87 3.78 14.38
CA ASP A 209 24.94 2.96 13.80
C ASP A 209 24.48 1.52 13.53
N GLY A 210 23.54 1.01 14.33
CA GLY A 210 22.89 -0.27 14.06
C GLY A 210 22.16 -0.29 12.72
N PHE A 211 21.31 0.70 12.45
CA PHE A 211 20.64 0.81 11.14
C PHE A 211 21.63 0.96 9.99
N LYS A 212 22.64 1.83 10.13
CA LYS A 212 23.69 2.02 9.10
C LYS A 212 24.52 0.77 8.83
N SER A 213 24.58 -0.17 9.78
CA SER A 213 25.28 -1.45 9.62
C SER A 213 24.46 -2.54 8.93
N LEU A 214 23.16 -2.31 8.71
CA LEU A 214 22.32 -3.19 7.88
C LEU A 214 22.78 -3.12 6.41
N SER A 215 22.44 -4.15 5.64
CA SER A 215 22.61 -4.12 4.18
C SER A 215 21.73 -3.03 3.55
N HIS A 216 22.05 -2.64 2.32
CA HIS A 216 21.27 -1.61 1.62
C HIS A 216 19.79 -2.00 1.44
N ASP A 217 19.54 -3.26 1.12
CA ASP A 217 18.19 -3.82 0.96
C ASP A 217 17.43 -3.77 2.30
N GLU A 218 18.07 -4.19 3.40
CA GLU A 218 17.47 -4.12 4.76
C GLU A 218 17.18 -2.68 5.21
N GLN A 219 18.05 -1.72 4.88
CA GLN A 219 17.81 -0.30 5.18
C GLN A 219 16.61 0.24 4.43
N THR A 220 16.53 -0.07 3.13
CA THR A 220 15.49 0.40 2.23
C THR A 220 14.15 -0.25 2.57
N GLY A 221 14.13 -1.56 2.78
CA GLY A 221 12.95 -2.30 3.23
C GLY A 221 12.36 -1.71 4.50
N LEU A 222 13.15 -1.64 5.58
CA LEU A 222 12.64 -1.16 6.88
C LEU A 222 12.03 0.24 6.77
N PHE A 223 12.69 1.14 6.03
CA PHE A 223 12.20 2.49 5.80
C PHE A 223 10.90 2.49 5.00
N ASN A 224 10.86 1.78 3.88
CA ASN A 224 9.69 1.69 3.02
C ASN A 224 8.48 1.08 3.73
N TYR A 225 8.72 -0.01 4.45
CA TYR A 225 7.65 -0.75 5.10
C TYR A 225 7.03 0.01 6.26
N THR A 226 7.78 0.91 6.90
CA THR A 226 7.27 1.75 7.99
C THR A 226 6.82 3.14 7.55
N SER A 227 7.07 3.54 6.29
CA SER A 227 6.77 4.89 5.76
C SER A 227 5.49 4.99 4.93
N ALA A 228 4.96 3.87 4.42
CA ALA A 228 3.78 3.89 3.55
C ALA A 228 2.49 4.31 4.28
N THR A 229 1.52 4.79 3.52
CA THR A 229 0.25 5.36 4.00
C THR A 229 -0.85 4.31 4.22
N SER A 230 -0.52 3.17 4.84
CA SER A 230 -1.43 2.03 5.05
C SER A 230 -1.49 1.57 6.51
N SER A 231 -2.55 0.82 6.85
CA SER A 231 -2.74 0.25 8.19
C SER A 231 -1.61 -0.70 8.57
N ARG A 232 -1.08 -1.42 7.59
CA ARG A 232 0.02 -2.37 7.75
C ARG A 232 1.34 -1.67 8.05
N SER A 233 1.65 -0.61 7.31
CA SER A 233 2.81 0.24 7.61
C SER A 233 2.67 0.91 8.98
N ALA A 234 1.47 1.37 9.35
CA ALA A 234 1.20 1.92 10.68
C ALA A 234 1.39 0.88 11.81
N GLN A 235 0.97 -0.37 11.60
CA GLN A 235 1.23 -1.48 12.53
C GLN A 235 2.73 -1.75 12.66
N MET A 236 3.46 -1.83 11.55
CA MET A 236 4.90 -2.08 11.56
C MET A 236 5.68 -0.95 12.23
N ARG A 237 5.29 0.30 11.97
CA ARG A 237 5.78 1.46 12.71
C ARG A 237 5.51 1.35 14.20
N GLY A 238 4.37 0.80 14.60
CA GLY A 238 4.04 0.48 16.00
C GLY A 238 5.01 -0.56 16.60
N VAL A 239 5.35 -1.61 15.86
CA VAL A 239 6.36 -2.61 16.25
C VAL A 239 7.73 -1.94 16.41
N LEU A 240 8.14 -1.13 15.44
CA LEU A 240 9.41 -0.38 15.48
C LEU A 240 9.45 0.59 16.66
N LYS A 241 8.34 1.29 16.94
CA LYS A 241 8.19 2.16 18.10
C LYS A 241 8.35 1.40 19.42
N GLY A 242 7.86 0.16 19.48
CA GLY A 242 8.00 -0.72 20.65
C GLY A 242 9.46 -1.05 21.00
N ILE A 243 10.34 -1.10 19.99
CA ILE A 243 11.78 -1.32 20.20
C ILE A 243 12.59 -0.02 20.29
N ALA A 244 12.10 1.10 19.76
CA ALA A 244 12.79 2.40 19.76
C ALA A 244 12.77 3.10 21.14
N THR A 245 13.28 2.42 22.16
CA THR A 245 13.37 2.87 23.56
C THR A 245 14.78 3.37 23.89
N ASP A 246 14.94 4.04 25.03
CA ASP A 246 16.26 4.47 25.52
C ASP A 246 17.23 3.29 25.68
N GLU A 247 16.71 2.10 26.02
CA GLU A 247 17.50 0.86 26.09
C GLU A 247 18.10 0.52 24.73
N PHE A 248 17.28 0.44 23.67
CA PHE A 248 17.75 0.20 22.30
C PHE A 248 18.81 1.23 21.86
N PHE A 249 18.60 2.51 22.16
CA PHE A 249 19.57 3.56 21.79
C PHE A 249 20.88 3.48 22.58
N SER A 250 20.89 2.80 23.73
CA SER A 250 22.10 2.56 24.53
C SER A 250 22.85 1.28 24.15
N GLU A 251 22.24 0.40 23.33
CA GLU A 251 22.86 -0.84 22.89
C GLU A 251 24.00 -0.64 21.88
N SER A 252 24.82 -1.68 21.70
CA SER A 252 25.82 -1.72 20.63
C SER A 252 25.16 -1.73 19.25
N ALA A 253 25.87 -1.24 18.23
CA ALA A 253 25.39 -1.27 16.84
C ALA A 253 24.98 -2.69 16.37
N SER A 254 25.70 -3.72 16.82
CA SER A 254 25.37 -5.12 16.51
C SER A 254 24.02 -5.56 17.11
N ASN A 255 23.74 -5.19 18.36
CA ASN A 255 22.47 -5.52 19.01
C ASN A 255 21.31 -4.72 18.41
N GLN A 256 21.52 -3.44 18.13
CA GLN A 256 20.57 -2.61 17.41
C GLN A 256 20.22 -3.22 16.06
N ALA A 257 21.21 -3.60 15.24
CA ALA A 257 20.99 -4.25 13.96
C ALA A 257 20.23 -5.59 14.09
N ALA A 258 20.53 -6.39 15.11
CA ALA A 258 19.82 -7.63 15.39
C ALA A 258 18.35 -7.39 15.79
N ALA A 259 18.06 -6.35 16.56
CA ALA A 259 16.69 -5.95 16.89
C ALA A 259 15.93 -5.49 15.64
N LEU A 260 16.56 -4.71 14.75
CA LEU A 260 15.95 -4.25 13.51
C LEU A 260 15.66 -5.39 12.53
N ARG A 261 16.55 -6.39 12.43
CA ARG A 261 16.29 -7.60 11.63
C ARG A 261 15.09 -8.40 12.13
N LYS A 262 14.83 -8.41 13.44
CA LYS A 262 13.62 -9.03 13.99
C LYS A 262 12.36 -8.29 13.56
N VAL A 263 12.42 -6.97 13.40
CA VAL A 263 11.32 -6.16 12.86
C VAL A 263 11.06 -6.53 11.41
N LEU A 264 12.09 -6.58 10.55
CA LEU A 264 11.99 -6.98 9.14
C LEU A 264 11.41 -8.40 8.96
N SER A 265 11.79 -9.33 9.86
CA SER A 265 11.28 -10.71 9.83
C SER A 265 9.87 -10.87 10.37
N ASN A 266 9.38 -9.88 11.13
CA ASN A 266 8.01 -9.85 11.61
C ASN A 266 7.18 -9.31 10.45
N GLY A 267 6.29 -10.11 9.87
CA GLY A 267 5.51 -9.68 8.72
C GLY A 267 4.45 -8.62 9.07
N GLY A 268 4.43 -8.08 10.28
CA GLY A 268 3.46 -7.09 10.77
C GLY A 268 2.11 -7.69 11.14
N SER A 269 1.79 -8.86 10.59
CA SER A 269 0.64 -9.69 10.95
C SER A 269 0.93 -11.17 10.65
N PRO A 270 0.24 -12.12 11.33
CA PRO A 270 0.41 -13.55 11.06
C PRO A 270 0.16 -13.91 9.59
N GLU A 271 -0.89 -13.34 9.00
CA GLU A 271 -1.33 -13.51 7.60
C GLU A 271 -1.89 -12.17 7.12
N VAL A 272 -2.02 -11.95 5.81
CA VAL A 272 -2.62 -10.75 5.23
C VAL A 272 -4.10 -10.65 5.63
N ASN A 273 -4.87 -11.75 5.47
CA ASN A 273 -6.26 -11.90 5.93
C ASN A 273 -7.14 -10.64 5.78
N ARG A 274 -7.01 -9.95 4.64
CA ARG A 274 -7.83 -8.79 4.30
C ARG A 274 -9.11 -9.23 3.62
N ASP A 275 -10.22 -8.58 3.98
CA ASP A 275 -11.50 -8.80 3.32
C ASP A 275 -11.38 -8.60 1.80
N VAL A 276 -11.90 -9.59 1.05
CA VAL A 276 -12.05 -9.51 -0.40
C VAL A 276 -13.54 -9.46 -0.71
N ASN A 277 -13.99 -8.28 -1.12
CA ASN A 277 -15.37 -7.97 -1.44
C ASN A 277 -15.41 -6.89 -2.55
N ALA A 278 -16.61 -6.50 -2.98
CA ALA A 278 -16.79 -5.56 -4.09
C ALA A 278 -16.15 -4.19 -3.83
N ASP A 279 -16.15 -3.72 -2.59
CA ASP A 279 -15.58 -2.42 -2.22
C ASP A 279 -14.04 -2.52 -2.21
N ALA A 280 -13.51 -3.57 -1.57
CA ALA A 280 -12.07 -3.78 -1.44
C ALA A 280 -11.37 -4.07 -2.78
N SER A 281 -12.00 -4.84 -3.67
CA SER A 281 -11.44 -5.14 -5.00
C SER A 281 -11.83 -4.12 -6.07
N GLY A 282 -12.77 -3.21 -5.78
CA GLY A 282 -13.37 -2.32 -6.77
C GLY A 282 -14.13 -3.07 -7.88
N TYR A 283 -14.40 -4.37 -7.69
CA TYR A 283 -14.90 -5.26 -8.72
C TYR A 283 -16.07 -6.11 -8.23
N SER A 284 -17.13 -6.16 -9.03
CA SER A 284 -18.21 -7.11 -8.83
C SER A 284 -18.83 -7.49 -10.17
N THR A 285 -19.13 -8.77 -10.37
CA THR A 285 -19.79 -9.24 -11.58
C THR A 285 -21.02 -10.11 -11.30
N THR A 286 -21.87 -10.23 -12.31
CA THR A 286 -23.03 -11.14 -12.28
C THR A 286 -22.61 -12.57 -12.59
N TYR A 287 -23.35 -13.54 -12.06
CA TYR A 287 -23.14 -14.95 -12.35
C TYR A 287 -24.47 -15.68 -12.64
N LYS A 288 -24.40 -16.82 -13.33
CA LYS A 288 -25.52 -17.74 -13.55
C LYS A 288 -25.14 -19.15 -13.11
N LEU A 289 -26.04 -19.80 -12.36
CA LEU A 289 -25.93 -21.21 -11.99
C LEU A 289 -26.76 -22.04 -12.95
N SER A 290 -26.18 -23.13 -13.44
CA SER A 290 -26.95 -24.21 -14.05
C SER A 290 -27.66 -25.06 -12.99
N LYS A 291 -28.60 -25.90 -13.41
CA LYS A 291 -29.23 -26.87 -12.49
C LYS A 291 -28.18 -27.85 -11.97
N SER A 292 -28.04 -27.92 -10.64
CA SER A 292 -27.12 -28.85 -9.97
C SER A 292 -27.45 -30.30 -10.31
N LYS A 293 -26.43 -31.07 -10.69
CA LYS A 293 -26.55 -32.48 -11.05
C LYS A 293 -25.85 -33.33 -10.00
N LYS A 294 -26.53 -34.37 -9.49
CA LYS A 294 -25.89 -35.36 -8.62
C LYS A 294 -24.71 -36.00 -9.35
N THR A 295 -23.58 -36.11 -8.67
CA THR A 295 -22.34 -36.65 -9.22
C THR A 295 -21.51 -37.32 -8.13
N THR A 296 -20.46 -37.99 -8.57
CA THR A 296 -19.33 -38.37 -7.73
C THR A 296 -18.09 -37.62 -8.23
N TYR A 297 -17.21 -37.17 -7.35
CA TYR A 297 -15.94 -36.50 -7.69
C TYR A 297 -14.84 -36.95 -6.73
N ALA A 298 -13.58 -36.83 -7.14
CA ALA A 298 -12.44 -37.15 -6.28
C ALA A 298 -12.18 -36.00 -5.30
N GLU A 299 -11.80 -36.34 -4.07
CA GLU A 299 -11.29 -35.35 -3.13
C GLU A 299 -9.79 -35.10 -3.40
N TYR A 300 -9.39 -33.82 -3.38
CA TYR A 300 -8.00 -33.42 -3.57
C TYR A 300 -7.06 -34.21 -2.63
N SER A 301 -5.96 -34.75 -3.18
CA SER A 301 -4.90 -35.46 -2.45
C SER A 301 -5.32 -36.74 -1.68
N THR A 302 -6.49 -37.32 -1.95
CA THR A 302 -6.94 -38.57 -1.28
C THR A 302 -7.49 -39.61 -2.26
N ASP A 303 -7.22 -40.87 -1.97
CA ASP A 303 -7.83 -42.02 -2.66
C ASP A 303 -9.27 -42.18 -2.16
N GLY A 304 -10.21 -41.50 -2.82
CA GLY A 304 -11.61 -41.53 -2.41
C GLY A 304 -12.54 -40.79 -3.36
N SER A 305 -13.82 -41.18 -3.35
CA SER A 305 -14.86 -40.57 -4.19
C SER A 305 -15.96 -39.98 -3.32
N VAL A 306 -16.18 -38.67 -3.43
CA VAL A 306 -17.21 -37.91 -2.71
C VAL A 306 -18.48 -37.88 -3.54
N LYS A 307 -19.60 -38.25 -2.92
CA LYS A 307 -20.94 -38.08 -3.52
C LYS A 307 -21.43 -36.66 -3.24
N GLY A 308 -21.89 -35.96 -4.26
CA GLY A 308 -22.40 -34.60 -4.10
C GLY A 308 -23.05 -34.08 -5.37
N TYR A 309 -22.85 -32.80 -5.65
CA TYR A 309 -23.45 -32.08 -6.76
C TYR A 309 -22.39 -31.37 -7.58
N ARG A 310 -22.56 -31.40 -8.91
CA ARG A 310 -21.84 -30.54 -9.85
C ARG A 310 -22.79 -29.45 -10.32
N THR A 311 -22.35 -28.21 -10.19
CA THR A 311 -23.05 -27.02 -10.70
C THR A 311 -22.08 -26.24 -11.59
N ALA A 312 -22.42 -26.05 -12.86
CA ALA A 312 -21.68 -25.10 -13.69
C ALA A 312 -22.09 -23.67 -13.31
N VAL A 313 -21.10 -22.81 -13.05
CA VAL A 313 -21.24 -21.39 -12.72
C VAL A 313 -20.62 -20.58 -13.85
N THR A 314 -21.41 -19.74 -14.51
CA THR A 314 -20.93 -18.82 -15.55
C THR A 314 -20.84 -17.42 -14.98
N LEU A 315 -19.62 -16.88 -14.92
CA LEU A 315 -19.28 -15.54 -14.45
C LEU A 315 -19.19 -14.58 -15.64
N ASN A 316 -19.93 -13.48 -15.58
CA ASN A 316 -19.82 -12.41 -16.58
C ASN A 316 -18.51 -11.64 -16.36
N ASN A 317 -17.93 -11.07 -17.41
CA ASN A 317 -16.70 -10.28 -17.33
C ASN A 317 -16.80 -8.99 -18.18
N SER A 318 -18.03 -8.50 -18.42
CA SER A 318 -18.27 -7.29 -19.22
C SER A 318 -17.56 -6.04 -18.68
N LEU A 319 -17.27 -5.99 -17.38
CA LEU A 319 -16.50 -4.90 -16.77
C LEU A 319 -15.03 -4.92 -17.18
N THR A 320 -14.38 -6.08 -17.20
CA THR A 320 -12.99 -6.23 -17.65
C THR A 320 -12.87 -6.42 -19.16
N ARG A 321 -13.99 -6.44 -19.89
CA ARG A 321 -14.09 -6.71 -21.33
C ARG A 321 -13.55 -8.10 -21.73
N GLN A 322 -13.43 -9.01 -20.78
CA GLN A 322 -12.97 -10.37 -21.00
C GLN A 322 -14.13 -11.31 -21.37
N PRO A 323 -13.88 -12.46 -22.02
CA PRO A 323 -14.90 -13.48 -22.27
C PRO A 323 -15.49 -14.01 -20.97
N GLN A 324 -16.73 -14.47 -20.99
CA GLN A 324 -17.34 -15.12 -19.82
C GLN A 324 -16.52 -16.36 -19.41
N GLN A 325 -16.35 -16.55 -18.10
CA GLN A 325 -15.73 -17.76 -17.55
C GLN A 325 -16.81 -18.72 -17.10
N THR A 326 -16.70 -20.01 -17.43
CA THR A 326 -17.55 -21.04 -16.83
C THR A 326 -16.68 -21.99 -16.02
N ILE A 327 -17.01 -22.13 -14.74
CA ILE A 327 -16.32 -23.02 -13.80
C ILE A 327 -17.28 -24.13 -13.34
N ASN A 328 -16.75 -25.29 -13.01
CA ASN A 328 -17.51 -26.36 -12.37
C ASN A 328 -17.30 -26.30 -10.86
N VAL A 329 -18.39 -26.16 -10.11
CA VAL A 329 -18.37 -26.20 -8.64
C VAL A 329 -18.94 -27.54 -8.19
N TYR A 330 -18.11 -28.31 -7.50
CA TYR A 330 -18.45 -29.59 -6.88
C TYR A 330 -18.65 -29.37 -5.38
N THR A 331 -19.81 -29.75 -4.87
CA THR A 331 -20.24 -29.43 -3.49
C THR A 331 -20.95 -30.61 -2.87
N THR A 332 -20.95 -30.69 -1.54
CA THR A 332 -21.66 -31.74 -0.82
C THR A 332 -23.19 -31.49 -0.79
N SER A 333 -23.60 -30.22 -0.82
CA SER A 333 -24.99 -29.77 -0.97
C SER A 333 -25.17 -28.82 -2.17
N ALA A 334 -26.33 -28.88 -2.82
CA ALA A 334 -26.57 -28.17 -4.08
C ALA A 334 -26.59 -26.63 -3.93
N ASP A 335 -27.02 -26.12 -2.78
CA ASP A 335 -27.13 -24.69 -2.47
C ASP A 335 -25.78 -24.02 -2.17
N GLU A 336 -24.75 -24.80 -1.82
CA GLU A 336 -23.40 -24.31 -1.52
C GLU A 336 -22.72 -23.68 -2.74
N ALA A 337 -23.05 -24.12 -3.95
CA ALA A 337 -22.48 -23.59 -5.18
C ALA A 337 -22.74 -22.08 -5.37
N GLU A 338 -23.84 -21.55 -4.80
CA GLU A 338 -24.14 -20.13 -4.89
C GLU A 338 -23.17 -19.28 -4.05
N GLN A 339 -22.73 -19.78 -2.89
CA GLN A 339 -21.78 -19.04 -2.04
C GLN A 339 -20.40 -18.96 -2.70
N VAL A 340 -19.96 -20.05 -3.34
CA VAL A 340 -18.73 -20.05 -4.15
C VAL A 340 -18.85 -19.07 -5.32
N ALA A 341 -20.00 -19.05 -6.01
CA ALA A 341 -20.24 -18.10 -7.10
C ALA A 341 -20.17 -16.64 -6.61
N LYS A 342 -20.78 -16.32 -5.46
CA LYS A 342 -20.72 -14.99 -4.83
C LYS A 342 -19.29 -14.59 -4.47
N ALA A 343 -18.49 -15.51 -3.94
CA ALA A 343 -17.10 -15.26 -3.57
C ALA A 343 -16.23 -14.94 -4.80
N TYR A 344 -16.38 -15.69 -5.89
CA TYR A 344 -15.60 -15.48 -7.11
C TYR A 344 -16.09 -14.30 -7.95
N ALA A 345 -17.34 -13.86 -7.75
CA ALA A 345 -17.90 -12.72 -8.43
C ALA A 345 -17.27 -11.38 -8.05
N VAL A 346 -16.57 -11.30 -6.91
CA VAL A 346 -15.86 -10.10 -6.45
C VAL A 346 -14.36 -10.10 -6.77
N ILE A 347 -13.87 -11.13 -7.48
CA ILE A 347 -12.48 -11.25 -7.90
C ILE A 347 -12.39 -11.00 -9.43
N PRO A 348 -11.52 -10.09 -9.91
CA PRO A 348 -11.35 -9.82 -11.33
C PRO A 348 -10.96 -11.08 -12.11
N TYR A 349 -11.39 -11.14 -13.37
CA TYR A 349 -11.19 -12.31 -14.23
C TYR A 349 -9.71 -12.71 -14.33
N GLU A 350 -8.83 -11.74 -14.49
CA GLU A 350 -7.40 -11.89 -14.70
C GLU A 350 -6.71 -12.73 -13.61
N PHE A 351 -7.22 -12.67 -12.37
CA PHE A 351 -6.73 -13.49 -11.26
C PHE A 351 -7.32 -14.90 -11.24
N ARG A 352 -8.61 -15.06 -11.56
CA ARG A 352 -9.33 -16.33 -11.43
C ARG A 352 -9.45 -17.15 -12.71
N GLN A 353 -8.99 -16.65 -13.85
CA GLN A 353 -9.21 -17.23 -15.18
C GLN A 353 -8.72 -18.68 -15.33
N TYR A 354 -7.69 -19.07 -14.56
CA TYR A 354 -7.10 -20.40 -14.61
C TYR A 354 -7.94 -21.45 -13.87
N ILE A 355 -8.73 -21.04 -12.89
CA ILE A 355 -9.58 -21.96 -12.14
C ILE A 355 -10.74 -22.42 -13.02
N THR A 356 -10.79 -23.72 -13.29
CA THR A 356 -11.88 -24.36 -14.03
C THR A 356 -12.76 -25.22 -13.14
N ASN A 357 -12.21 -25.72 -12.03
CA ASN A 357 -12.91 -26.57 -11.08
C ASN A 357 -12.72 -26.10 -9.63
N ILE A 358 -13.80 -26.10 -8.86
CA ILE A 358 -13.75 -25.85 -7.41
C ILE A 358 -14.38 -27.05 -6.72
N PHE A 359 -13.67 -27.66 -5.78
CA PHE A 359 -14.09 -28.83 -5.04
C PHE A 359 -14.30 -28.46 -3.57
N GLN A 360 -15.55 -28.34 -3.15
CA GLN A 360 -15.88 -28.26 -1.74
C GLN A 360 -16.14 -29.66 -1.20
N THR A 361 -15.44 -30.02 -0.11
CA THR A 361 -15.65 -31.27 0.63
C THR A 361 -15.73 -30.98 2.13
N ASN A 362 -16.58 -31.74 2.82
CA ASN A 362 -16.65 -31.68 4.27
C ASN A 362 -15.46 -32.45 4.86
N ASN A 363 -14.44 -31.71 5.34
CA ASN A 363 -13.19 -32.29 5.83
C ASN A 363 -12.72 -31.62 7.13
N SER A 364 -12.23 -32.41 8.09
CA SER A 364 -11.72 -31.95 9.38
C SER A 364 -10.36 -31.27 9.35
N ALA A 365 -9.64 -31.32 8.23
CA ALA A 365 -8.40 -30.60 8.01
C ALA A 365 -8.59 -29.08 8.05
N ASN A 366 -9.76 -28.58 7.63
CA ASN A 366 -10.10 -27.14 7.55
C ASN A 366 -9.06 -26.32 6.76
N THR A 367 -8.74 -26.77 5.55
CA THR A 367 -7.77 -26.12 4.66
C THR A 367 -8.40 -25.68 3.35
N PHE A 368 -7.80 -24.67 2.74
CA PHE A 368 -7.90 -24.45 1.31
C PHE A 368 -6.63 -24.99 0.66
N ASN A 369 -6.73 -25.44 -0.58
CA ASN A 369 -5.59 -25.87 -1.37
C ASN A 369 -5.85 -25.56 -2.83
N THR A 370 -4.79 -25.28 -3.58
CA THR A 370 -4.91 -24.93 -4.99
C THR A 370 -3.89 -25.65 -5.84
N GLY A 371 -4.34 -26.06 -7.03
CA GLY A 371 -3.48 -26.49 -8.12
C GLY A 371 -3.56 -25.50 -9.29
N LYS A 372 -2.92 -25.83 -10.40
CA LYS A 372 -2.86 -24.95 -11.59
C LYS A 372 -4.22 -24.45 -12.07
N ASP A 373 -5.23 -25.33 -12.10
CA ASP A 373 -6.55 -25.07 -12.68
C ASP A 373 -7.73 -25.43 -11.74
N MET A 374 -7.46 -25.69 -10.46
CA MET A 374 -8.48 -26.05 -9.50
C MET A 374 -8.23 -25.53 -8.09
N MET A 375 -9.31 -25.33 -7.35
CA MET A 375 -9.29 -25.02 -5.92
C MET A 375 -10.05 -26.10 -5.13
N ALA A 376 -9.53 -26.48 -3.98
CA ALA A 376 -10.18 -27.38 -3.02
C ALA A 376 -10.48 -26.63 -1.71
N ILE A 377 -11.74 -26.62 -1.31
CA ILE A 377 -12.24 -26.05 -0.05
C ILE A 377 -12.57 -27.23 0.88
N ARG A 378 -11.64 -27.58 1.77
CA ARG A 378 -11.68 -28.80 2.59
C ARG A 378 -11.98 -28.44 4.04
N MET A 379 -13.23 -28.09 4.32
CA MET A 379 -13.67 -27.56 5.61
C MET A 379 -14.86 -28.32 6.17
N ASN A 380 -15.00 -28.38 7.49
CA ASN A 380 -16.10 -29.08 8.16
C ASN A 380 -17.49 -28.51 7.80
N PHE A 381 -17.54 -27.26 7.35
CA PHE A 381 -18.71 -26.57 6.83
C PHE A 381 -18.24 -25.57 5.76
N LEU A 382 -19.13 -25.17 4.84
CA LEU A 382 -18.81 -24.12 3.89
C LEU A 382 -18.73 -22.75 4.60
N PRO A 383 -17.60 -22.02 4.50
CA PRO A 383 -17.49 -20.67 5.06
C PRO A 383 -18.44 -19.69 4.40
N LYS A 384 -18.57 -18.49 5.00
CA LYS A 384 -19.27 -17.39 4.33
C LYS A 384 -18.50 -16.98 3.07
N ASN A 385 -19.23 -16.51 2.06
CA ASN A 385 -18.65 -16.06 0.78
C ASN A 385 -17.47 -15.07 0.93
N GLY A 386 -17.50 -14.16 1.92
CA GLY A 386 -16.37 -13.26 2.19
C GLY A 386 -15.09 -13.99 2.61
N GLN A 387 -15.20 -15.04 3.44
CA GLN A 387 -14.06 -15.87 3.84
C GLN A 387 -13.56 -16.72 2.66
N ILE A 388 -14.48 -17.25 1.84
CA ILE A 388 -14.11 -17.96 0.61
C ILE A 388 -13.36 -17.03 -0.35
N ALA A 389 -13.80 -15.77 -0.49
CA ALA A 389 -13.13 -14.80 -1.36
C ALA A 389 -11.76 -14.39 -0.82
N MET A 390 -11.64 -14.18 0.50
CA MET A 390 -10.40 -13.82 1.17
C MET A 390 -9.35 -14.93 1.03
N THR A 391 -9.65 -16.14 1.53
CA THR A 391 -8.71 -17.26 1.44
C THR A 391 -8.53 -17.69 -0.02
N GLY A 392 -9.59 -17.63 -0.82
CA GLY A 392 -9.52 -17.88 -2.25
C GLY A 392 -8.58 -16.94 -3.00
N ALA A 393 -8.47 -15.67 -2.59
CA ALA A 393 -7.54 -14.72 -3.22
C ALA A 393 -6.07 -15.06 -2.94
N HIS A 394 -5.73 -15.53 -1.73
CA HIS A 394 -4.41 -16.08 -1.41
C HIS A 394 -4.11 -17.28 -2.32
N GLU A 395 -5.04 -18.22 -2.34
CA GLU A 395 -4.95 -19.46 -3.09
C GLU A 395 -4.84 -19.25 -4.61
N LEU A 396 -5.51 -18.24 -5.15
CA LEU A 396 -5.35 -17.81 -6.54
C LEU A 396 -3.92 -17.35 -6.85
N GLY A 397 -3.15 -16.88 -5.87
CA GLY A 397 -1.73 -16.61 -6.01
C GLY A 397 -0.92 -17.86 -6.36
N HIS A 398 -1.19 -19.00 -5.70
CA HIS A 398 -0.57 -20.27 -6.10
C HIS A 398 -1.02 -20.72 -7.50
N SER A 399 -2.31 -20.61 -7.81
CA SER A 399 -2.79 -20.93 -9.17
C SER A 399 -2.10 -20.06 -10.22
N LEU A 400 -1.96 -18.77 -9.95
CA LEU A 400 -1.26 -17.84 -10.84
C LEU A 400 0.18 -18.30 -11.03
N SER A 401 0.94 -18.56 -9.96
CA SER A 401 2.36 -18.91 -10.06
C SER A 401 2.60 -20.16 -10.93
N PHE A 402 1.70 -21.16 -10.88
CA PHE A 402 1.78 -22.37 -11.71
C PHE A 402 1.51 -22.18 -13.22
N ASN A 403 1.10 -20.97 -13.63
CA ASN A 403 0.76 -20.64 -15.02
C ASN A 403 1.83 -19.81 -15.73
N ASP A 404 3.05 -19.73 -15.19
CA ASP A 404 4.18 -19.18 -15.94
C ASP A 404 4.46 -19.99 -17.23
N ALA A 405 4.79 -19.28 -18.31
CA ALA A 405 5.13 -19.89 -19.59
C ALA A 405 6.60 -20.34 -19.64
N ASN A 406 7.45 -19.78 -18.77
CA ASN A 406 8.90 -20.01 -18.75
C ASN A 406 9.37 -20.89 -17.56
N SER A 407 8.47 -21.19 -16.63
CA SER A 407 8.69 -22.01 -15.43
C SER A 407 7.40 -22.76 -15.13
N ASP A 408 7.48 -23.91 -14.46
CA ASP A 408 6.30 -24.55 -13.89
C ASP A 408 5.77 -23.80 -12.66
N ASP A 409 6.57 -22.90 -12.08
CA ASP A 409 6.19 -22.08 -10.92
C ASP A 409 6.97 -20.75 -10.88
N TYR A 410 6.25 -19.62 -10.90
CA TYR A 410 6.85 -18.28 -10.90
C TYR A 410 7.51 -17.89 -9.58
N SER A 411 6.95 -18.34 -8.44
CA SER A 411 7.46 -18.04 -7.09
C SER A 411 8.90 -18.54 -6.87
N HIS A 412 9.34 -19.55 -7.64
CA HIS A 412 10.70 -20.10 -7.58
C HIS A 412 11.63 -19.54 -8.66
N THR A 413 11.19 -18.54 -9.43
CA THR A 413 12.07 -17.87 -10.39
C THR A 413 13.08 -16.96 -9.70
N GLN A 414 14.21 -16.74 -10.37
CA GLN A 414 15.22 -15.78 -9.88
C GLN A 414 14.65 -14.37 -9.78
N ALA A 415 13.75 -13.98 -10.71
CA ALA A 415 13.13 -12.67 -10.71
C ALA A 415 12.34 -12.39 -9.43
N TRP A 416 11.50 -13.34 -9.00
CA TRP A 416 10.77 -13.22 -7.74
C TRP A 416 11.70 -13.29 -6.52
N THR A 417 12.66 -14.22 -6.53
CA THR A 417 13.62 -14.39 -5.42
C THR A 417 14.46 -13.14 -5.20
N ASP A 418 14.93 -12.50 -6.27
CA ASP A 418 15.69 -11.25 -6.19
C ASP A 418 14.82 -10.10 -5.68
N ALA A 419 13.55 -10.05 -6.09
CA ALA A 419 12.60 -9.05 -5.61
C ALA A 419 12.30 -9.20 -4.11
N VAL A 420 12.09 -10.44 -3.64
CA VAL A 420 11.90 -10.77 -2.22
C VAL A 420 13.10 -10.30 -1.39
N LYS A 421 14.32 -10.56 -1.90
CA LYS A 421 15.55 -10.16 -1.23
C LYS A 421 15.73 -8.64 -1.20
N ALA A 422 15.47 -7.96 -2.32
CA ALA A 422 15.68 -6.52 -2.46
C ALA A 422 14.71 -5.70 -1.58
N ASP A 423 13.46 -6.16 -1.44
CA ASP A 423 12.51 -5.53 -0.53
C ASP A 423 12.78 -5.87 0.95
N ALA A 424 13.50 -6.97 1.23
CA ALA A 424 13.93 -7.48 2.56
C ALA A 424 12.82 -7.82 3.57
N ASP A 425 11.69 -7.13 3.56
CA ASP A 425 10.56 -7.33 4.47
C ASP A 425 9.66 -8.49 4.08
N ALA A 426 9.06 -9.14 5.08
CA ALA A 426 8.04 -10.14 4.87
C ALA A 426 6.65 -9.52 4.58
N VAL A 427 5.87 -10.19 3.71
CA VAL A 427 4.47 -9.82 3.43
C VAL A 427 3.52 -10.33 4.53
N SER A 428 3.93 -11.26 5.38
CA SER A 428 3.26 -11.67 6.62
C SER A 428 4.17 -12.70 7.29
N ASP A 429 3.88 -13.08 8.54
CA ASP A 429 4.63 -14.18 9.17
C ASP A 429 4.48 -15.47 8.35
N TYR A 430 3.27 -15.75 7.84
CA TYR A 430 3.00 -16.87 6.96
C TYR A 430 3.72 -16.75 5.62
N GLY A 431 3.70 -15.58 5.00
CA GLY A 431 4.41 -15.30 3.74
C GLY A 431 5.94 -15.32 3.87
N SER A 432 6.48 -15.27 5.09
CA SER A 432 7.92 -15.44 5.36
C SER A 432 8.35 -16.92 5.36
N SER A 433 7.39 -17.85 5.37
CA SER A 433 7.69 -19.28 5.56
C SER A 433 8.37 -19.91 4.34
N ASN A 434 8.00 -19.50 3.12
CA ASN A 434 8.64 -19.87 1.86
C ASN A 434 8.19 -18.93 0.72
N ASN A 435 8.78 -19.09 -0.48
CA ASN A 435 8.47 -18.25 -1.63
C ASN A 435 7.03 -18.39 -2.15
N ASP A 436 6.43 -19.57 -2.03
CA ASP A 436 5.07 -19.86 -2.52
C ASP A 436 4.05 -19.07 -1.70
N GLU A 437 4.14 -19.17 -0.38
CA GLU A 437 3.28 -18.43 0.55
C GLU A 437 3.55 -16.93 0.43
N GLY A 438 4.80 -16.51 0.25
CA GLY A 438 5.14 -15.11 0.02
C GLY A 438 4.47 -14.52 -1.23
N PHE A 439 4.43 -15.28 -2.33
CA PHE A 439 3.74 -14.88 -3.56
C PHE A 439 2.21 -14.89 -3.41
N ALA A 440 1.66 -15.89 -2.73
CA ALA A 440 0.24 -16.02 -2.46
C ALA A 440 -0.30 -14.89 -1.57
N GLU A 441 0.39 -14.60 -0.47
CA GLU A 441 0.07 -13.48 0.44
C GLU A 441 0.17 -12.13 -0.27
N PHE A 442 1.21 -11.93 -1.10
CA PHE A 442 1.35 -10.71 -1.91
C PHE A 442 0.19 -10.57 -2.91
N THR A 443 -0.21 -11.65 -3.55
CA THR A 443 -1.35 -11.66 -4.48
C THR A 443 -2.65 -11.30 -3.77
N GLN A 444 -2.92 -11.88 -2.59
CA GLN A 444 -4.09 -11.52 -1.78
C GLN A 444 -4.06 -10.04 -1.39
N LEU A 445 -2.89 -9.53 -0.99
CA LEU A 445 -2.72 -8.13 -0.63
C LEU A 445 -3.04 -7.21 -1.80
N VAL A 446 -2.61 -7.55 -3.02
CA VAL A 446 -2.96 -6.81 -4.24
C VAL A 446 -4.46 -6.87 -4.50
N ILE A 447 -5.07 -8.06 -4.58
CA ILE A 447 -6.50 -8.23 -4.88
C ILE A 447 -7.38 -7.45 -3.90
N SER A 448 -7.07 -7.54 -2.61
CA SER A 448 -7.83 -6.87 -1.55
C SER A 448 -7.64 -5.34 -1.53
N SER A 449 -6.74 -4.81 -2.35
CA SER A 449 -6.39 -3.38 -2.41
C SER A 449 -6.79 -2.70 -3.72
N LEU A 450 -7.23 -3.46 -4.73
CA LEU A 450 -7.52 -2.91 -6.08
C LEU A 450 -8.56 -1.79 -6.09
N GLY A 451 -9.53 -1.83 -5.19
CA GLY A 451 -10.57 -0.81 -5.07
C GLY A 451 -10.09 0.51 -4.43
N ASN A 452 -8.87 0.55 -3.89
CA ASN A 452 -8.34 1.70 -3.19
C ASN A 452 -6.95 2.10 -3.73
N PRO A 453 -6.83 3.22 -4.47
CA PRO A 453 -5.55 3.65 -5.03
C PRO A 453 -4.49 3.96 -3.96
N TYR A 454 -4.88 4.39 -2.76
CA TYR A 454 -3.93 4.64 -1.66
C TYR A 454 -3.32 3.34 -1.14
N ASP A 455 -4.10 2.25 -1.09
CA ASP A 455 -3.57 0.94 -0.70
C ASP A 455 -2.57 0.42 -1.73
N ILE A 456 -2.86 0.59 -3.02
CA ILE A 456 -1.95 0.20 -4.10
C ILE A 456 -0.66 1.02 -4.05
N GLN A 457 -0.76 2.34 -3.90
CA GLN A 457 0.41 3.20 -3.73
C GLN A 457 1.23 2.80 -2.49
N ALA A 458 0.56 2.43 -1.40
CA ALA A 458 1.25 1.94 -0.22
C ALA A 458 1.97 0.60 -0.48
N ILE A 459 1.37 -0.35 -1.20
CA ILE A 459 2.03 -1.61 -1.60
C ILE A 459 3.25 -1.32 -2.47
N GLN A 460 3.13 -0.42 -3.46
CA GLN A 460 4.23 0.01 -4.31
C GLN A 460 5.37 0.67 -3.52
N THR A 461 5.04 1.34 -2.42
CA THR A 461 6.02 1.95 -1.52
C THR A 461 6.70 0.89 -0.65
N MET A 462 5.93 -0.01 -0.03
CA MET A 462 6.44 -1.02 0.90
C MET A 462 7.24 -2.11 0.17
N TYR A 463 6.79 -2.50 -1.02
CA TYR A 463 7.32 -3.66 -1.76
C TYR A 463 7.60 -3.30 -3.23
N PRO A 464 8.46 -2.31 -3.51
CA PRO A 464 8.66 -1.80 -4.86
C PRO A 464 9.20 -2.88 -5.81
N HIS A 465 10.11 -3.74 -5.35
CA HIS A 465 10.69 -4.77 -6.21
C HIS A 465 9.72 -5.92 -6.46
N ARG A 466 9.00 -6.39 -5.43
CA ARG A 466 7.95 -7.41 -5.61
C ARG A 466 6.81 -6.88 -6.47
N TRP A 467 6.42 -5.62 -6.32
CA TRP A 467 5.41 -4.99 -7.17
C TRP A 467 5.83 -5.04 -8.64
N VAL A 468 7.05 -4.60 -8.97
CA VAL A 468 7.54 -4.61 -10.36
C VAL A 468 7.63 -6.03 -10.93
N ALA A 469 8.13 -6.99 -10.15
CA ALA A 469 8.20 -8.39 -10.56
C ALA A 469 6.80 -8.96 -10.81
N PHE A 470 5.88 -8.76 -9.86
CA PHE A 470 4.48 -9.18 -9.95
C PHE A 470 3.77 -8.54 -11.13
N GLU A 471 3.85 -7.23 -11.32
CA GLU A 471 3.22 -6.51 -12.41
C GLU A 471 3.75 -6.97 -13.77
N THR A 472 5.07 -7.13 -13.90
CA THR A 472 5.68 -7.64 -15.14
C THR A 472 5.15 -9.03 -15.46
N TYR A 473 5.12 -9.91 -14.47
CA TYR A 473 4.62 -11.27 -14.62
C TYR A 473 3.12 -11.30 -14.97
N PHE A 474 2.30 -10.60 -14.19
CA PHE A 474 0.86 -10.53 -14.37
C PHE A 474 0.49 -9.97 -15.75
N ASN A 475 1.18 -8.93 -16.21
CA ASN A 475 0.97 -8.36 -17.55
C ASN A 475 1.44 -9.30 -18.66
N SER A 476 2.50 -10.10 -18.44
CA SER A 476 2.92 -11.11 -19.42
C SER A 476 1.84 -12.18 -19.67
N LEU A 477 1.02 -12.47 -18.64
CA LEU A 477 -0.09 -13.41 -18.71
C LEU A 477 -1.36 -12.79 -19.31
N ASN A 478 -1.60 -11.51 -19.03
CA ASN A 478 -2.90 -10.84 -19.27
C ASN A 478 -2.87 -9.76 -20.35
N GLY A 479 -1.69 -9.46 -20.91
CA GLY A 479 -1.44 -8.37 -21.82
C GLY A 479 -0.96 -7.09 -21.13
N ASP A 480 -0.37 -6.20 -21.92
CA ASP A 480 0.27 -4.98 -21.42
C ASP A 480 -0.71 -4.08 -20.64
N GLY A 481 -0.26 -3.63 -19.47
CA GLY A 481 -1.02 -2.76 -18.56
C GLY A 481 -2.29 -3.41 -18.00
N ALA A 482 -2.37 -4.74 -17.95
CA ALA A 482 -3.54 -5.44 -17.40
C ALA A 482 -3.76 -5.12 -15.91
N LEU A 483 -2.70 -5.14 -15.10
CA LEU A 483 -2.82 -4.84 -13.66
C LEU A 483 -3.25 -3.38 -13.42
N GLU A 484 -2.62 -2.43 -14.13
CA GLU A 484 -2.93 -0.99 -14.04
C GLU A 484 -4.41 -0.69 -14.30
N LYS A 485 -5.02 -1.34 -15.30
CA LYS A 485 -6.46 -1.17 -15.61
C LYS A 485 -7.39 -1.62 -14.49
N LEU A 486 -6.92 -2.44 -13.56
CA LEU A 486 -7.73 -2.94 -12.44
C LEU A 486 -7.76 -1.99 -11.25
N TYR A 487 -6.68 -1.24 -11.00
CA TYR A 487 -6.59 -0.30 -9.86
C TYR A 487 -6.58 1.18 -10.25
N SER A 488 -6.30 1.49 -11.51
CA SER A 488 -6.51 2.82 -12.07
C SER A 488 -7.88 2.80 -12.71
N PRO A 489 -8.96 3.19 -12.01
CA PRO A 489 -10.21 3.42 -12.71
C PRO A 489 -9.86 4.39 -13.83
N VAL A 490 -10.18 4.00 -15.07
CA VAL A 490 -10.13 4.91 -16.22
C VAL A 490 -10.70 6.20 -15.71
N SER A 491 -9.84 7.21 -15.60
CA SER A 491 -10.26 8.55 -15.23
C SER A 491 -11.50 8.82 -16.06
N THR A 492 -12.64 9.03 -15.41
CA THR A 492 -13.61 9.91 -16.01
C THR A 492 -12.80 11.13 -16.41
N PRO A 493 -12.68 11.43 -17.71
CA PRO A 493 -11.80 12.47 -18.17
C PRO A 493 -12.22 13.73 -17.41
N PHE A 494 -11.23 14.39 -16.80
CA PHE A 494 -11.36 15.76 -16.38
C PHE A 494 -12.05 16.53 -17.51
N ASN A 495 -13.29 16.92 -17.28
CA ASN A 495 -14.07 17.82 -18.11
C ASN A 495 -14.32 19.09 -17.31
#